data_AF-A0A257NE13-F1
#
_entry.id   AF-A0A257NE13-F1
#
_cell.length_a   1.000
_cell.length_b   1.000
_cell.length_c   1.000
_cell.angle_alpha   90.00
_cell.angle_beta   90.00
_cell.angle_gamma   90.00
#
_symmetry.space_group_name_H-M   'P 1'
#
loop_
_entity.id
_entity.type
_entity.pdbx_description
1 polymer ?
#
loop_
_entity_poly.entity_id
_entity_poly.type
_entity_poly.pdbx_seq_one_letter_code
_entity_poly.pdbx_strand_id
1 'polypeptide(L)' 'MNHQALSAFIWSVADLLRGDYKQSEYGKVILPFTVLRRLDSVLEATKDAVLVEQA' A
#
# COMPACT_ATOMS: atom_id res chain seq x y z
N MET A 1 9.09 -13.21 8.96
CA MET A 1 9.04 -11.82 8.45
C MET A 1 9.23 -10.87 9.62
N ASN A 2 10.16 -9.91 9.52
CA ASN A 2 10.38 -8.94 10.59
C ASN A 2 9.34 -7.80 10.48
N HIS A 3 8.32 -7.84 11.32
CA HIS A 3 7.19 -6.88 11.30
C HIS A 3 7.64 -5.44 11.61
N GLN A 4 8.69 -5.27 12.43
CA GLN A 4 9.23 -3.94 12.76
C GLN A 4 9.92 -3.29 11.55
N ALA A 5 10.64 -4.07 10.74
CA ALA A 5 11.28 -3.57 9.52
C ALA A 5 10.25 -3.10 8.47
N LEU A 6 9.13 -3.84 8.34
CA LEU A 6 8.04 -3.45 7.44
C LEU A 6 7.33 -2.19 7.93
N SER A 7 7.08 -2.07 9.24
CA SER A 7 6.51 -0.85 9.82
C SER A 7 7.43 0.36 9.58
N ALA A 8 8.74 0.22 9.81
CA ALA A 8 9.71 1.26 9.54
C ALA A 8 9.75 1.66 8.06
N PHE A 9 9.68 0.70 7.14
CA PHE A 9 9.61 0.96 5.70
C PHE A 9 8.35 1.76 5.32
N ILE A 10 7.18 1.35 5.81
CA ILE A 10 5.92 2.08 5.55
C ILE A 10 6.00 3.50 6.11
N TRP A 11 6.55 3.68 7.32
CA TRP A 11 6.72 4.99 7.91
C TRP A 11 7.76 5.85 7.17
N SER A 12 8.78 5.27 6.53
CA SER A 12 9.74 6.03 5.70
C SER A 12 9.08 6.67 4.47
N VAL A 13 8.00 6.07 3.95
CA VAL A 13 7.20 6.66 2.86
C VAL A 13 6.43 7.89 3.35
N ALA A 14 6.06 7.93 4.64
CA ALA A 14 5.39 9.09 5.23
C ALA A 14 6.28 10.34 5.26
N ASP A 15 7.60 10.18 5.18
CA ASP A 15 8.52 11.32 5.06
C ASP A 15 8.31 12.10 3.76
N LEU A 16 7.79 11.47 2.70
CA LEU A 16 7.41 12.12 1.44
C LEU A 16 6.16 13.01 1.57
N LEU A 17 5.36 12.80 2.62
CA LEU A 17 4.15 13.58 2.89
C LEU A 17 4.42 14.77 3.83
N ARG A 18 5.63 14.86 4.40
CA ARG A 18 5.99 15.89 5.36
C ARG A 18 6.09 17.25 4.67
N GLY A 19 5.25 18.19 5.11
CA GLY A 19 5.17 19.55 4.55
C GLY A 19 3.75 19.85 4.07
N ASP A 20 3.30 19.09 3.07
CA ASP A 20 1.97 19.26 2.46
C ASP A 20 0.83 18.70 3.32
N TYR A 21 1.12 17.71 4.17
CA TYR A 21 0.14 17.06 5.04
C TYR A 21 0.51 17.14 6.51
N LYS A 22 -0.50 17.30 7.39
CA LYS A 22 -0.31 17.13 8.83
C LYS A 22 -0.09 15.66 9.15
N GLN A 23 0.65 15.37 10.22
CA GLN A 23 0.90 13.98 10.65
C GLN A 23 -0.41 13.19 10.92
N SER A 24 -1.45 13.87 11.40
CA SER A 24 -2.80 13.30 11.57
C SER A 24 -3.49 12.93 10.25
N GLU A 25 -3.01 13.44 9.12
CA GLU A 25 -3.57 13.23 7.78
C GLU A 25 -2.81 12.20 6.96
N TYR A 26 -1.64 11.75 7.40
CA TYR A 26 -0.87 10.71 6.71
C TYR A 26 -1.69 9.43 6.48
N GLY A 27 -2.57 9.08 7.41
CA GLY A 27 -3.49 7.96 7.26
C GLY A 27 -4.39 8.06 6.03
N LYS A 28 -4.77 9.26 5.60
CA LYS A 28 -5.61 9.47 4.39
C LYS A 28 -4.89 9.05 3.11
N VAL A 29 -3.56 9.10 3.09
CA VAL A 29 -2.75 8.71 1.92
C VAL A 29 -2.27 7.27 2.07
N ILE A 30 -1.73 6.90 3.23
CA ILE A 30 -1.13 5.58 3.46
C ILE A 30 -2.18 4.45 3.40
N LEU A 31 -3.39 4.68 3.93
CA LEU A 31 -4.42 3.63 3.99
C LEU A 31 -4.90 3.18 2.60
N PRO A 32 -5.29 4.07 1.66
CA PRO A 32 -5.65 3.66 0.31
C PRO A 32 -4.56 2.83 -0.39
N PHE A 33 -3.29 3.27 -0.33
CA PHE A 33 -2.19 2.52 -0.95
C PHE A 33 -1.93 1.17 -0.28
N THR A 34 -2.10 1.09 1.03
CA THR A 34 -1.98 -0.19 1.77
C THR A 34 -3.10 -1.14 1.36
N VAL A 35 -4.33 -0.64 1.20
CA VAL A 35 -5.47 -1.43 0.72
C VAL A 35 -5.26 -1.91 -0.71
N LEU A 36 -4.80 -1.04 -1.62
CA LEU A 36 -4.47 -1.41 -3.00
C LEU A 36 -3.42 -2.51 -3.04
N ARG A 37 -2.33 -2.37 -2.27
CA ARG A 37 -1.30 -3.40 -2.19
C ARG A 37 -1.85 -4.72 -1.66
N ARG A 38 -2.73 -4.68 -0.66
CA ARG A 38 -3.38 -5.88 -0.13
C ARG A 38 -4.28 -6.54 -1.17
N LEU A 39 -5.05 -5.73 -1.92
CA LEU A 39 -5.91 -6.22 -2.99
C LEU A 39 -5.10 -6.89 -4.09
N ASP A 40 -4.00 -6.25 -4.53
CA ASP A 40 -3.07 -6.83 -5.51
C ASP A 40 -2.50 -8.17 -5.01
N SER A 41 -2.08 -8.26 -3.75
CA SER A 41 -1.55 -9.51 -3.17
C SER A 41 -2.60 -10.62 -3.06
N VAL A 42 -3.88 -10.29 -2.88
CA VAL A 42 -4.96 -11.29 -2.90
C VAL A 42 -5.24 -11.75 -4.32
N LEU A 43 -5.19 -10.84 -5.29
CA LEU A 43 -5.42 -11.14 -6.70
C LEU A 43 -4.20 -11.73 -7.41
N GLU A 44 -3.02 -11.72 -6.78
CA GLU A 44 -1.76 -12.19 -7.37
C GLU A 44 -1.84 -13.64 -7.87
N ALA A 45 -2.55 -14.51 -7.14
CA ALA A 45 -2.75 -15.91 -7.54
C ALA A 45 -3.72 -16.11 -8.71
N THR A 46 -4.63 -15.16 -8.94
CA THR A 46 -5.66 -15.23 -10.00
C THR A 46 -5.46 -14.18 -11.07
N LYS A 47 -4.32 -13.49 -11.07
CA LYS A 47 -4.07 -12.33 -11.93
C LYS A 47 -4.16 -12.68 -13.40
N ASP A 48 -3.57 -13.81 -13.80
CA ASP A 48 -3.61 -14.28 -15.19
C ASP A 48 -5.04 -14.62 -15.62
N ALA A 49 -5.85 -15.20 -14.72
CA ALA A 49 -7.25 -15.50 -15.01
C ALA A 49 -8.09 -14.23 -15.21
N VAL A 50 -7.87 -13.19 -14.39
CA VAL A 50 -8.54 -11.90 -14.51
C VAL A 50 -8.13 -11.16 -15.79
N LEU A 51 -6.86 -11.25 -16.19
CA LEU A 51 -6.37 -10.63 -17.43
C LEU A 51 -6.91 -11.33 -18.67
N VAL A 52 -7.14 -12.65 -18.61
CA VAL A 52 -7.77 -13.42 -19.69
C VAL A 52 -9.26 -13.12 -19.81
N GLU A 53 -9.97 -12.87 -18.71
CA GLU A 53 -11.40 -12.51 -18.72
C GLU A 53 -11.68 -11.13 -19.35
N GLN A 54 -10.68 -10.24 -19.41
CA GLN A 54 -10.79 -8.90 -20.01
C GLN A 54 -10.49 -8.87 -21.53
N ALA A 55 -10.21 -10.02 -22.16
CA ALA A 55 -9.94 -10.15 -23.60
C ALA A 55 -11.16 -10.67 -24.36
#